data_AF-A0A7V8X2U3-F1
#
_entry.id   AF-A0A7V8X2U3-F1
#
_cell.length_a   1.000
_cell.length_b   1.000
_cell.length_c   1.000
_cell.angle_alpha   90.00
_cell.angle_beta   90.00
_cell.angle_gamma   90.00
#
_symmetry.space_group_name_H-M   'P 1'
#
loop_
_entity.id
_entity.type
_entity.pdbx_description
1 polymer ?
#
loop_
_entity_poly.entity_id
_entity_poly.type
_entity_poly.pdbx_seq_one_letter_code
_entity_poly.pdbx_strand_id
1 'polypeptide(L)'
;MAHEPEDFITVEEAAERLRIGRSRAYLEARLYIATGGAQGIVPAMPVGRLYRVSVARLEEMAGGRLRSFHRADKDTGSTSDVEAMTKQASSDEPTGRRPRRTIGRTNPAAPRLFDI
;
A
#
# COMPACT_ATOMS: atom_id res chain seq x y z
N MET A 1 -15.68 13.61 18.14
CA MET A 1 -15.14 14.67 17.27
C MET A 1 -15.49 14.31 15.83
N ALA A 2 -16.24 15.16 15.13
CA ALA A 2 -16.57 14.94 13.73
C ALA A 2 -15.35 15.34 12.88
N HIS A 3 -14.76 14.39 12.14
CA HIS A 3 -13.77 14.74 11.13
C HIS A 3 -14.48 15.56 10.05
N GLU A 4 -13.93 16.73 9.74
CA GLU A 4 -14.36 17.53 8.59
C GLU A 4 -14.28 16.65 7.33
N PRO A 5 -15.31 16.64 6.47
CA PRO A 5 -15.29 15.80 5.28
C PRO A 5 -14.11 16.23 4.39
N GLU A 6 -13.17 15.32 4.17
CA GLU A 6 -12.08 15.55 3.22
C GLU A 6 -12.66 15.64 1.80
N ASP A 7 -12.36 16.72 1.08
CA ASP A 7 -12.87 16.87 -0.29
C ASP A 7 -12.17 15.92 -1.28
N PHE A 8 -10.86 15.73 -1.10
CA PHE A 8 -10.02 14.94 -2.00
C PHE A 8 -9.05 14.04 -1.24
N ILE A 9 -8.92 12.81 -1.73
CA ILE A 9 -8.01 11.80 -1.21
C ILE A 9 -7.12 11.23 -2.31
N THR A 10 -6.13 10.46 -1.92
CA THR A 10 -5.29 9.66 -2.81
C THR A 10 -6.02 8.40 -3.28
N VAL A 11 -5.47 7.78 -4.33
CA VAL A 11 -5.98 6.49 -4.83
C VAL A 11 -5.83 5.37 -3.78
N GLU A 12 -4.81 5.45 -2.93
CA GLU A 12 -4.58 4.45 -1.89
C GLU A 12 -5.61 4.55 -0.77
N GLU A 13 -5.91 5.77 -0.31
CA GLU A 13 -6.98 6.01 0.66
C GLU A 13 -8.35 5.61 0.09
N ALA A 14 -8.59 5.84 -1.19
CA ALA A 14 -9.81 5.39 -1.86
C ALA A 14 -9.90 3.86 -1.89
N ALA A 15 -8.76 3.18 -2.14
CA ALA A 15 -8.67 1.72 -2.09
C ALA A 15 -9.07 1.17 -0.70
N GLU A 16 -8.62 1.84 0.35
CA GLU A 16 -8.94 1.48 1.73
C GLU A 16 -10.43 1.68 2.05
N ARG A 17 -11.03 2.80 1.63
CA ARG A 17 -12.47 3.07 1.80
C ARG A 17 -13.34 2.07 1.04
N LEU A 18 -12.94 1.71 -0.18
CA LEU A 18 -13.63 0.74 -1.02
C LEU A 18 -13.31 -0.72 -0.68
N ARG A 19 -12.36 -0.97 0.22
CA ARG A 19 -11.88 -2.32 0.59
C ARG A 19 -11.37 -3.13 -0.60
N ILE A 20 -10.66 -2.48 -1.53
CA ILE A 20 -10.00 -3.12 -2.67
C ILE A 20 -8.47 -3.03 -2.55
N GLY A 21 -7.76 -3.94 -3.22
CA GLY A 21 -6.29 -3.88 -3.26
C GLY A 21 -5.78 -2.63 -4.00
N ARG A 22 -4.65 -2.07 -3.56
CA ARG A 22 -4.04 -0.86 -4.17
C ARG A 22 -3.85 -1.00 -5.68
N SER A 23 -3.34 -2.14 -6.15
CA SER A 23 -3.14 -2.38 -7.58
C SER A 23 -4.45 -2.33 -8.37
N ARG A 24 -5.54 -2.85 -7.80
CA ARG A 24 -6.87 -2.77 -8.39
C ARG A 24 -7.33 -1.32 -8.45
N ALA A 25 -7.17 -0.56 -7.37
CA ALA A 25 -7.58 0.85 -7.31
C ALA A 25 -6.86 1.70 -8.38
N TYR A 26 -5.56 1.51 -8.58
CA TYR A 26 -4.84 2.23 -9.65
C TYR A 26 -5.31 1.83 -11.05
N LEU A 27 -5.69 0.57 -11.28
CA LEU A 27 -6.24 0.13 -12.57
C LEU A 27 -7.61 0.76 -12.83
N GLU A 28 -8.50 0.72 -11.84
CA GLU A 28 -9.83 1.35 -11.91
C GLU A 28 -9.72 2.87 -12.09
N ALA A 29 -8.78 3.54 -11.43
CA ALA A 29 -8.51 4.97 -11.59
C ALA A 29 -8.05 5.32 -13.02
N ARG A 30 -7.14 4.53 -13.58
CA ARG A 30 -6.69 4.71 -14.97
C ARG A 30 -7.83 4.48 -15.96
N LEU A 31 -8.65 3.46 -15.71
CA LEU A 31 -9.82 3.17 -16.55
C LEU A 31 -10.84 4.31 -16.50
N TYR A 32 -11.11 4.86 -15.32
CA TYR A 32 -11.98 6.02 -15.14
C TYR A 32 -11.49 7.22 -15.94
N ILE A 33 -10.21 7.56 -15.85
CA ILE A 33 -9.63 8.68 -16.60
C ILE A 33 -9.68 8.41 -18.10
N ALA A 34 -9.29 7.21 -18.54
CA ALA A 34 -9.24 6.85 -19.96
C ALA A 34 -10.63 6.84 -20.61
N THR A 35 -11.68 6.54 -19.85
CA THR A 35 -13.06 6.48 -20.34
C THR A 35 -13.88 7.73 -20.04
N GLY A 36 -13.26 8.78 -19.51
CA GLY A 36 -13.97 10.00 -19.11
C GLY A 36 -15.02 9.78 -18.03
N GLY A 37 -14.84 8.75 -17.20
CA GLY A 37 -15.73 8.38 -16.10
C GLY A 37 -16.87 7.43 -16.47
N ALA A 38 -16.88 6.86 -17.68
CA ALA A 38 -17.90 5.88 -18.08
C ALA A 38 -17.67 4.48 -17.45
N GLN A 39 -16.42 4.16 -17.12
CA GLN A 39 -16.03 2.90 -16.48
C GLN A 39 -15.07 3.17 -15.33
N GLY A 40 -14.82 2.17 -14.48
CA GLY A 40 -13.93 2.30 -13.34
C GLY A 40 -14.66 2.78 -12.09
N ILE A 41 -14.37 2.14 -10.95
CA ILE A 41 -15.05 2.46 -9.68
C ILE A 41 -14.38 3.62 -8.91
N VAL A 42 -13.14 3.98 -9.26
CA VAL A 42 -12.38 5.02 -8.57
C VAL A 42 -12.42 6.32 -9.38
N PRO A 43 -13.18 7.36 -8.96
CA PRO A 43 -13.33 8.61 -9.69
C PRO A 43 -12.09 9.51 -9.54
N ALA A 44 -11.02 9.12 -10.23
CA ALA A 44 -9.74 9.79 -10.18
C ALA A 44 -9.65 10.96 -11.17
N MET A 45 -8.96 12.01 -10.77
CA MET A 45 -8.61 13.19 -11.56
C MET A 45 -7.09 13.39 -11.54
N PRO A 46 -6.45 13.58 -12.71
CA PRO A 46 -5.04 13.91 -12.76
C PRO A 46 -4.80 15.34 -12.25
N VAL A 47 -3.88 15.49 -11.30
CA VAL A 47 -3.39 16.77 -10.78
C VAL A 47 -1.88 16.79 -10.96
N GLY A 48 -1.43 17.29 -12.10
CA GLY A 48 -0.03 17.21 -12.51
C GLY A 48 0.42 15.75 -12.67
N ARG A 49 1.34 15.31 -11.80
CA ARG A 49 1.87 13.93 -11.78
C ARG A 49 1.13 13.00 -10.80
N LEU A 50 0.11 13.52 -10.11
CA LEU A 50 -0.61 12.81 -9.06
C LEU A 50 -2.03 12.50 -9.49
N TYR A 51 -2.65 11.52 -8.83
CA TYR A 51 -4.08 11.28 -8.91
C TYR A 51 -4.77 11.69 -7.62
N ARG A 52 -5.87 12.41 -7.75
CA ARG A 52 -6.77 12.77 -6.65
C ARG A 52 -8.15 12.18 -6.91
N VAL A 53 -8.79 11.70 -5.86
CA VAL A 53 -10.13 11.12 -5.90
C VAL A 53 -11.03 12.03 -5.09
N SER A 54 -12.14 12.46 -5.69
CA SER A 54 -13.14 13.25 -4.96
C SER A 54 -13.97 12.33 -4.06
N VAL A 55 -14.09 12.70 -2.79
CA VAL A 55 -14.81 11.88 -1.81
C VAL A 55 -16.30 11.89 -2.09
N ALA A 56 -16.88 13.06 -2.38
CA ALA A 56 -18.29 13.19 -2.72
C ALA A 56 -18.70 12.25 -3.87
N ARG A 57 -17.93 12.23 -4.97
CA ARG A 57 -18.18 11.36 -6.12
C ARG A 57 -18.03 9.88 -5.78
N LEU A 58 -17.03 9.54 -4.96
CA LEU A 58 -16.78 8.17 -4.52
C LEU A 58 -17.96 7.66 -3.69
N GLU A 59 -18.50 8.49 -2.80
CA GLU A 59 -19.68 8.17 -1.98
C GLU A 59 -20.97 8.10 -2.81
N GLU A 60 -21.16 9.01 -3.78
CA GLU A 60 -22.25 8.94 -4.75
C GLU A 60 -22.27 7.60 -5.48
N MET A 61 -21.12 7.17 -6.00
CA MET A 61 -20.98 5.89 -6.72
C MET A 61 -21.16 4.68 -5.81
N ALA A 62 -20.75 4.77 -4.54
CA ALA A 62 -20.93 3.72 -3.55
C ALA A 62 -22.36 3.63 -3.00
N GLY A 63 -23.22 4.62 -3.30
CA GLY A 63 -24.61 4.68 -2.81
C GLY A 63 -24.73 5.14 -1.36
N GLY A 64 -23.72 5.82 -0.82
CA GLY A 64 -23.75 6.33 0.55
C GLY A 64 -22.39 6.70 1.12
N ARG A 65 -22.41 7.23 2.35
CA ARG A 65 -21.21 7.67 3.05
C ARG A 65 -20.26 6.50 3.29
N LEU A 66 -19.01 6.66 2.89
CA LEU A 66 -17.95 5.68 3.14
C LEU A 66 -17.23 6.05 4.44
N ARG A 67 -16.92 5.04 5.26
CA ARG A 67 -16.16 5.28 6.49
C ARG A 67 -14.70 5.54 6.15
N SER A 68 -14.14 6.64 6.64
CA SER A 68 -12.70 6.83 6.69
C SER A 68 -12.11 5.80 7.65
N PHE A 69 -11.37 4.84 7.10
CA PHE A 69 -10.52 4.00 7.92
C PHE A 69 -9.22 4.77 8.14
N HIS A 70 -9.22 5.71 9.08
CA HIS A 70 -7.96 5.96 9.79
C HIS A 70 -7.63 4.61 10.41
N ARG A 71 -6.59 3.94 9.90
CA ARG A 71 -5.99 2.84 10.64
C ARG A 71 -5.64 3.45 11.98
N ALA A 72 -6.49 3.20 12.98
CA ALA A 72 -6.33 3.69 14.34
C ALA A 72 -4.85 3.55 14.66
N ASP A 73 -4.29 4.65 15.15
CA ASP A 73 -2.90 4.84 15.52
C ASP A 73 -2.22 3.50 15.64
N LYS A 74 -1.22 3.24 14.79
CA LYS A 74 -0.24 2.25 15.20
C LYS A 74 0.19 2.72 16.56
N ASP A 75 -0.25 2.02 17.60
CA ASP A 75 0.24 2.13 18.95
C ASP A 75 1.74 2.25 18.76
N THR A 76 2.17 3.49 18.95
CA THR A 76 3.55 3.87 19.02
C THR A 76 3.95 3.12 20.25
N GLY A 77 4.56 1.94 20.06
CA GLY A 77 5.09 1.18 21.16
C GLY A 77 5.84 2.18 22.02
N SER A 78 5.30 2.40 23.23
CA SER A 78 5.88 3.14 24.33
C SER A 78 7.38 2.86 24.34
N THR A 79 8.18 3.77 23.78
CA THR A 79 9.62 3.78 24.01
C THR A 79 9.95 4.33 25.41
N SER A 80 8.93 4.61 26.23
CA SER A 80 9.08 4.95 27.65
C SER A 80 9.41 3.75 28.55
N ASP A 81 9.33 2.50 28.06
CA ASP A 81 9.65 1.31 28.86
C ASP A 81 11.01 0.66 28.53
N VAL A 82 11.75 1.19 27.54
CA VAL A 82 13.05 0.60 27.15
C VAL A 82 14.23 1.06 28.03
N GLU A 83 14.00 2.02 28.94
CA GLU A 83 15.05 2.54 29.83
C GLU A 83 15.14 1.80 31.18
N ALA A 84 14.22 0.88 31.50
CA ALA A 84 14.15 0.23 32.81
C ALA A 84 14.58 -1.25 32.85
N MET A 85 15.22 -1.79 31.79
CA MET A 85 15.72 -3.18 31.81
C MET A 85 17.14 -3.31 31.23
N THR A 86 18.04 -2.40 31.58
CA THR A 86 19.48 -2.71 31.62
C THR A 86 19.88 -2.98 33.07
N LYS A 87 19.67 -4.22 33.53
CA LYS A 87 20.60 -4.91 34.43
C LYS A 87 20.14 -6.34 34.67
N GLN A 88 21.12 -7.25 34.59
CA GLN A 88 21.08 -8.66 35.00
C GLN A 88 20.59 -9.64 33.92
N ALA A 89 21.50 -10.09 33.06
CA ALA A 89 22.29 -11.29 33.36
C ALA A 89 23.20 -11.61 32.16
N SER A 90 24.48 -11.57 32.44
CA SER A 90 25.53 -12.22 31.66
C SER A 90 25.26 -13.73 31.61
N SER A 91 25.47 -14.34 30.44
CA SER A 91 26.24 -15.58 30.19
C SER A 91 25.64 -16.43 29.07
N ASP A 92 26.54 -16.99 28.27
CA ASP A 92 26.42 -18.11 27.33
C ASP A 92 26.10 -17.86 25.84
N GLU A 93 27.22 -17.78 25.11
CA GLU A 93 27.56 -18.38 23.80
C GLU A 93 26.83 -18.02 22.47
N PRO A 94 27.61 -17.83 21.38
CA PRO A 94 27.10 -17.49 20.06
C PRO A 94 26.84 -18.77 19.25
N THR A 95 25.60 -19.24 19.20
CA THR A 95 25.23 -20.34 18.30
C THR A 95 24.17 -19.89 17.29
N GLY A 96 24.55 -19.97 16.01
CA GLY A 96 23.59 -20.11 14.92
C GLY A 96 23.40 -18.93 13.97
N ARG A 97 24.48 -18.43 13.35
CA ARG A 97 24.36 -17.82 12.01
C ARG A 97 23.81 -18.89 11.05
N ARG A 98 22.51 -18.88 10.78
CA ARG A 98 21.94 -19.62 9.63
C ARG A 98 22.31 -18.85 8.35
N PRO A 99 23.17 -19.38 7.47
CA PRO A 99 23.47 -18.71 6.22
C PRO A 99 22.21 -18.69 5.35
N ARG A 100 21.89 -17.49 4.87
CA ARG A 100 20.85 -17.26 3.87
C ARG A 100 21.25 -18.02 2.61
N ARG A 101 20.53 -19.11 2.33
CA ARG A 101 20.75 -19.97 1.18
C ARG A 101 20.44 -19.17 -0.09
N THR A 102 21.47 -18.62 -0.73
CA THR A 102 21.42 -18.06 -2.08
C THR A 102 21.04 -19.20 -3.01
N ILE A 103 19.77 -19.24 -3.45
CA ILE A 103 19.36 -20.12 -4.53
C ILE A 103 20.01 -19.56 -5.80
N GLY A 104 21.14 -20.16 -6.15
CA GLY A 104 21.77 -19.97 -7.44
C GLY A 104 20.76 -20.31 -8.52
N ARG A 105 20.30 -19.29 -9.23
CA ARG A 105 19.64 -19.48 -10.52
C ARG A 105 20.76 -19.80 -11.50
N THR A 106 21.07 -21.08 -11.65
CA THR A 106 21.82 -21.58 -12.80
C THR A 106 21.06 -21.15 -14.04
N ASN A 107 21.68 -20.29 -14.83
CA ASN A 107 21.20 -19.89 -16.14
C ASN A 107 21.58 -21.02 -17.10
N PRO A 108 20.65 -21.85 -17.62
CA PRO A 108 21.02 -22.75 -18.70
C PRO A 108 21.31 -21.92 -19.94
N ALA A 109 22.55 -22.06 -20.43
CA ALA A 109 23.06 -21.43 -21.64
C ALA A 109 22.04 -21.53 -22.79
N ALA A 110 21.71 -20.38 -23.38
CA ALA A 110 21.03 -20.35 -24.67
C ALA A 110 21.95 -21.01 -25.71
N PRO A 111 21.47 -21.99 -26.51
CA PRO A 111 22.25 -22.51 -27.62
C PRO A 111 22.43 -21.40 -28.66
N ARG A 112 23.68 -21.13 -29.05
CA ARG A 112 23.99 -20.26 -30.18
C ARG A 112 23.55 -20.96 -31.46
N LEU A 113 22.49 -20.44 -32.05
CA LEU A 113 21.89 -20.94 -33.28
C LEU A 113 22.49 -20.16 -34.46
N PHE A 114 23.59 -20.71 -34.97
CA PHE A 114 24.19 -20.51 -36.31
C PHE A 114 24.77 -19.13 -36.69
N ASP A 115 26.11 -19.04 -36.61
CA ASP A 115 26.93 -18.44 -37.67
C ASP A 115 27.18 -19.54 -38.73
N ILE A 116 26.65 -19.37 -39.95
CA ILE A 116 27.16 -19.93 -41.21
C ILE A 116 26.96 -18.85 -42.27
#